data_AF-A0A3G4W642-F1
#
_entry.id   AF-A0A3G4W642-F1
#
_cell.length_a   1.000
_cell.length_b   1.000
_cell.length_c   1.000
_cell.angle_alpha   90.00
_cell.angle_beta   90.00
_cell.angle_gamma   90.00
#
_symmetry.space_group_name_H-M   'P 1'
#
loop_
_entity.id
_entity.type
_entity.pdbx_description
1 polymer ?
#
loop_
_entity_poly.entity_id
_entity_poly.type
_entity_poly.pdbx_seq_one_letter_code
_entity_poly.pdbx_strand_id
1 'polypeptide(L)'
;MTDFAFDAFDGLRTNPEFAALLRSVPPELPDDPTPEQVDAWVELAELCRSADFRTAVRRTADAQAEELARCEAGALQDALDRAVRERLDEAVAAGLLPVSAAGPSPAATPADLHAHAFERAGQSDVRRWLLARLRAGDDPLVERYWLLLATVNGWPASSTLAPVHPWFTALAA
;
A
#
# COMPACT_ATOMS: atom_id res chain seq x y z
N MET A 1 -12.56 -4.63 -20.42
CA MET A 1 -12.01 -3.39 -21.00
C MET A 1 -10.77 -2.99 -20.19
N THR A 2 -9.76 -3.87 -20.14
CA THR A 2 -8.68 -3.87 -19.13
C THR A 2 -7.30 -3.47 -19.67
N ASP A 3 -7.21 -2.99 -20.92
CA ASP A 3 -5.93 -2.80 -21.62
C ASP A 3 -5.31 -1.41 -21.37
N PHE A 4 -6.11 -0.39 -21.04
CA PHE A 4 -5.62 0.98 -20.82
C PHE A 4 -4.84 1.15 -19.49
N ALA A 5 -5.20 0.38 -18.46
CA ALA A 5 -4.56 0.50 -17.14
C ALA A 5 -3.10 0.03 -17.17
N PHE A 6 -2.78 -1.02 -17.93
CA PHE A 6 -1.43 -1.62 -17.93
C PHE A 6 -0.39 -0.80 -18.71
N ASP A 7 -0.80 -0.10 -19.78
CA ASP A 7 0.13 0.67 -20.63
C ASP A 7 0.75 1.87 -19.88
N ALA A 8 -0.01 2.46 -18.93
CA ALA A 8 0.50 3.53 -18.06
C ALA A 8 1.54 3.03 -17.04
N PHE A 9 1.54 1.74 -16.69
CA PHE A 9 2.46 1.15 -15.72
C PHE A 9 3.75 0.58 -16.35
N ASP A 10 3.81 0.38 -17.67
CA ASP A 10 5.04 -0.10 -18.34
C ASP A 10 6.20 0.91 -18.25
N GLY A 11 5.89 2.18 -17.97
CA GLY A 11 6.87 3.23 -17.69
C GLY A 11 7.61 3.12 -16.35
N LEU A 12 7.24 2.18 -15.46
CA LEU A 12 7.78 2.02 -14.10
C LEU A 12 8.90 0.96 -13.96
N ARG A 13 9.46 0.49 -15.08
CA ARG A 13 10.53 -0.54 -15.11
C ARG A 13 11.79 -0.23 -14.29
N THR A 14 11.97 1.00 -13.80
CA THR A 14 13.14 1.37 -12.99
C THR A 14 13.04 0.95 -11.52
N ASN A 15 11.87 0.52 -11.02
CA ASN A 15 11.74 -0.03 -9.68
C ASN A 15 10.87 -1.31 -9.68
N PRO A 16 11.49 -2.51 -9.64
CA PRO A 16 10.78 -3.76 -9.75
C PRO A 16 9.86 -4.06 -8.55
N GLU A 17 10.22 -3.61 -7.35
CA GLU A 17 9.46 -3.88 -6.11
C GLU A 17 8.21 -3.01 -6.05
N PHE A 18 8.31 -1.72 -6.36
CA PHE A 18 7.15 -0.84 -6.46
C PHE A 18 6.28 -1.21 -7.66
N ALA A 19 6.86 -1.52 -8.82
CA ALA A 19 6.06 -2.00 -9.94
C ALA A 19 5.34 -3.32 -9.60
N ALA A 20 5.94 -4.20 -8.79
CA ALA A 20 5.27 -5.39 -8.28
C ALA A 20 4.15 -5.04 -7.28
N LEU A 21 4.33 -4.01 -6.44
CA LEU A 21 3.30 -3.48 -5.56
C LEU A 21 2.06 -3.03 -6.32
N LEU A 22 2.24 -2.19 -7.32
CA LEU A 22 1.13 -1.69 -8.11
C LEU A 22 0.41 -2.81 -8.84
N ARG A 23 1.14 -3.83 -9.32
CA ARG A 23 0.53 -5.00 -9.95
C ARG A 23 -0.31 -5.86 -9.01
N SER A 24 -0.05 -5.85 -7.71
CA SER A 24 -0.88 -6.57 -6.73
C SER A 24 -2.10 -5.82 -6.25
N VAL A 25 -2.18 -4.52 -6.55
CA VAL A 25 -3.28 -3.65 -6.11
C VAL A 25 -3.82 -2.93 -7.36
N PRO A 26 -4.47 -3.65 -8.29
CA PRO A 26 -4.92 -3.07 -9.53
C PRO A 26 -6.01 -2.02 -9.26
N PRO A 27 -6.06 -0.94 -10.06
CA PRO A 27 -7.21 -0.05 -10.05
C PRO A 27 -8.40 -0.77 -10.71
N GLU A 28 -9.48 -1.01 -9.97
CA GLU A 28 -10.70 -1.63 -10.45
C GLU A 28 -11.86 -0.62 -10.39
N LEU A 29 -12.30 -0.16 -11.57
CA LEU A 29 -13.49 0.68 -11.67
C LEU A 29 -14.73 -0.22 -11.66
N PRO A 30 -15.73 0.03 -10.79
CA PRO A 30 -16.95 -0.78 -10.75
C PRO A 30 -17.81 -0.59 -12.01
N ASP A 31 -18.75 -1.52 -12.25
CA ASP A 31 -19.63 -1.50 -13.43
C ASP A 31 -20.55 -0.26 -13.48
N ASP A 32 -20.91 0.29 -12.32
CA ASP A 32 -21.71 1.53 -12.17
C ASP A 32 -20.92 2.54 -11.31
N PRO A 33 -19.91 3.23 -11.89
CA PRO A 33 -19.04 4.10 -11.13
C PRO A 33 -19.69 5.45 -10.82
N THR A 34 -19.41 5.98 -9.62
CA THR A 34 -19.81 7.36 -9.30
C THR A 34 -18.98 8.36 -10.12
N PRO A 35 -19.45 9.61 -10.31
CA PRO A 35 -18.67 10.65 -10.97
C PRO A 35 -17.28 10.83 -10.36
N GLU A 36 -17.17 10.76 -9.04
CA GLU A 36 -15.90 10.88 -8.30
C GLU A 36 -14.94 9.73 -8.61
N GLN A 37 -15.43 8.50 -8.82
CA GLN A 37 -14.60 7.36 -9.20
C GLN A 37 -14.09 7.48 -10.64
N VAL A 38 -14.92 8.02 -11.54
CA VAL A 38 -14.52 8.31 -12.92
C VAL A 38 -13.46 9.41 -12.96
N ASP A 39 -13.66 10.50 -12.22
CA ASP A 39 -12.69 11.59 -12.11
C ASP A 39 -11.36 11.08 -11.53
N ALA A 40 -11.43 10.28 -10.46
CA ALA A 40 -10.25 9.68 -9.84
C ALA A 40 -9.53 8.73 -10.80
N TRP A 41 -10.26 7.97 -11.62
CA TRP A 41 -9.68 7.09 -12.64
C TRP A 41 -8.92 7.88 -13.72
N VAL A 42 -9.50 8.98 -14.20
CA VAL A 42 -8.86 9.85 -15.18
C VAL A 42 -7.60 10.47 -14.61
N GLU A 43 -7.68 11.02 -13.40
CA GLU A 43 -6.52 11.63 -12.74
C GLU A 43 -5.42 10.60 -12.44
N LEU A 44 -5.79 9.38 -12.02
CA LEU A 44 -4.83 8.29 -11.80
C LEU A 44 -4.07 7.96 -13.09
N ALA A 45 -4.76 7.90 -14.23
CA ALA A 45 -4.14 7.66 -15.52
C ALA A 45 -3.24 8.82 -15.98
N GLU A 46 -3.58 10.06 -15.66
CA GLU A 46 -2.70 11.22 -15.90
C GLU A 46 -1.45 11.19 -15.02
N LEU A 47 -1.62 10.89 -13.73
CA LEU A 47 -0.54 10.80 -12.77
C LEU A 47 0.46 9.70 -13.15
N CYS A 48 -0.01 8.51 -13.55
CA CYS A 48 0.85 7.43 -14.01
C CYS A 48 1.69 7.80 -15.25
N ARG A 49 1.19 8.70 -16.12
CA ARG A 49 1.93 9.20 -17.29
C ARG A 49 2.92 10.31 -16.94
N SER A 50 2.83 10.91 -15.75
CA SER A 50 3.70 12.00 -15.31
C SER A 50 5.16 11.54 -15.12
N ALA A 51 6.09 12.32 -15.68
CA ALA A 51 7.52 12.14 -15.39
C ALA A 51 7.87 12.49 -13.94
N ASP A 52 7.16 13.46 -13.36
CA ASP A 52 7.35 13.88 -11.96
C ASP A 52 6.91 12.78 -11.00
N PHE A 53 5.79 12.10 -11.29
CA PHE A 53 5.35 10.94 -10.51
C PHE A 53 6.37 9.80 -10.55
N ARG A 54 6.90 9.46 -11.72
CA ARG A 54 7.95 8.44 -11.85
C ARG A 54 9.22 8.81 -11.07
N THR A 55 9.56 10.09 -11.05
CA THR A 55 10.70 10.63 -10.29
C THR A 55 10.42 10.55 -8.78
N ALA A 56 9.23 10.94 -8.35
CA ALA A 56 8.77 10.84 -6.96
C ALA A 56 8.82 9.39 -6.46
N VAL A 57 8.29 8.44 -7.24
CA VAL A 57 8.35 7.00 -6.95
C VAL A 57 9.79 6.50 -6.83
N ARG A 58 10.68 6.91 -7.74
CA ARG A 58 12.09 6.51 -7.69
C ARG A 58 12.78 7.06 -6.44
N ARG A 59 12.64 8.36 -6.16
CA ARG A 59 13.17 9.01 -4.95
C ARG A 59 12.64 8.34 -3.68
N THR A 60 11.36 8.00 -3.69
CA THR A 60 10.67 7.30 -2.60
C THR A 60 11.31 5.95 -2.35
N ALA A 61 11.57 5.18 -3.41
CA ALA A 61 12.19 3.88 -3.27
C ALA A 61 13.68 3.92 -2.92
N ASP A 62 14.44 4.82 -3.53
CA ASP A 62 15.88 4.94 -3.30
C ASP A 62 16.15 5.25 -1.84
N ALA A 63 15.48 6.25 -1.28
CA ALA A 63 15.75 6.58 0.11
C ALA A 63 15.07 5.62 1.12
N GLN A 64 14.14 4.74 0.71
CA GLN A 64 13.76 3.55 1.50
C GLN A 64 14.88 2.50 1.51
N ALA A 65 15.47 2.23 0.35
CA ALA A 65 16.59 1.30 0.25
C ALA A 65 17.78 1.79 1.10
N GLU A 66 18.06 3.09 1.09
CA GLU A 66 19.09 3.70 1.95
C GLU A 66 18.76 3.61 3.43
N GLU A 67 17.49 3.83 3.81
CA GLU A 67 17.05 3.70 5.21
C GLU A 67 17.19 2.26 5.70
N LEU A 68 16.70 1.29 4.92
CA LEU A 68 16.86 -0.13 5.20
C LEU A 68 18.34 -0.54 5.30
N ALA A 69 19.21 0.01 4.45
CA ALA A 69 20.65 -0.28 4.49
C ALA A 69 21.36 0.33 5.73
N ARG A 70 20.80 1.39 6.32
CA ARG A 70 21.35 2.08 7.50
C ARG A 70 20.85 1.50 8.83
N CYS A 71 19.72 0.81 8.84
CA CYS A 71 19.16 0.23 10.06
C CYS A 71 19.90 -1.03 10.50
N GLU A 72 20.30 -1.08 11.76
CA GLU A 72 20.66 -2.35 12.40
C GLU A 72 19.45 -3.29 12.43
N ALA A 73 19.67 -4.60 12.36
CA ALA A 73 18.60 -5.58 12.22
C ALA A 73 17.53 -5.48 13.35
N GLY A 74 17.93 -5.17 14.58
CA GLY A 74 17.00 -4.97 15.71
C GLY A 74 16.17 -3.69 15.58
N ALA A 75 16.79 -2.57 15.25
CA ALA A 75 16.10 -1.29 15.04
C ALA A 75 15.14 -1.34 13.84
N LEU A 76 15.50 -2.12 12.81
CA LEU A 76 14.63 -2.40 11.69
C LEU A 76 13.37 -3.14 12.17
N GLN A 77 13.51 -4.28 12.87
CA GLN A 77 12.36 -5.03 13.39
C GLN A 77 11.41 -4.15 14.21
N ASP A 78 11.93 -3.35 15.15
CA ASP A 78 11.10 -2.44 15.95
C ASP A 78 10.33 -1.40 15.11
N ALA A 79 10.96 -0.89 14.04
CA ALA A 79 10.31 0.05 13.12
C ALA A 79 9.21 -0.64 12.31
N LEU A 80 9.46 -1.86 11.82
CA LEU A 80 8.47 -2.66 11.09
C LEU A 80 7.29 -3.03 12.00
N ASP A 81 7.56 -3.34 13.27
CA ASP A 81 6.58 -3.74 14.26
C ASP A 81 5.64 -2.60 14.66
N ARG A 82 6.23 -1.43 14.96
CA ARG A 82 5.48 -0.19 15.16
C ARG A 82 4.64 0.10 13.94
N ALA A 83 5.24 -0.09 12.77
CA ALA A 83 4.50 -0.01 11.56
C ALA A 83 3.28 -0.98 11.61
N VAL A 84 3.44 -2.29 11.54
CA VAL A 84 2.30 -3.25 11.43
C VAL A 84 1.12 -2.85 12.33
N ARG A 85 1.41 -2.52 13.60
CA ARG A 85 0.45 -2.02 14.57
C ARG A 85 -0.37 -0.81 14.11
N GLU A 86 0.25 0.30 13.69
CA GLU A 86 -0.54 1.49 13.30
C GLU A 86 -1.47 1.23 12.11
N ARG A 87 -1.14 0.28 11.20
CA ARG A 87 -2.05 -0.05 10.08
C ARG A 87 -3.18 -0.97 10.50
N LEU A 88 -2.93 -1.89 11.43
CA LEU A 88 -3.99 -2.69 12.04
C LEU A 88 -4.95 -1.79 12.82
N ASP A 89 -4.43 -0.86 13.61
CA ASP A 89 -5.22 0.11 14.37
C ASP A 89 -6.07 0.97 13.43
N GLU A 90 -5.47 1.48 12.35
CA GLU A 90 -6.17 2.26 11.33
C GLU A 90 -7.22 1.43 10.58
N ALA A 91 -6.91 0.17 10.22
CA ALA A 91 -7.85 -0.73 9.56
C ALA A 91 -9.05 -1.06 10.44
N VAL A 92 -8.84 -1.25 11.74
CA VAL A 92 -9.95 -1.43 12.70
C VAL A 92 -10.76 -0.15 12.86
N ALA A 93 -10.10 1.01 12.94
CA ALA A 93 -10.80 2.30 12.98
C ALA A 93 -11.64 2.54 11.71
N ALA A 94 -11.17 2.06 10.56
CA ALA A 94 -11.87 2.09 9.28
C ALA A 94 -12.91 0.97 9.10
N GLY A 95 -13.05 0.05 10.08
CA GLY A 95 -14.00 -1.06 10.02
C GLY A 95 -13.63 -2.19 9.05
N LEU A 96 -12.39 -2.22 8.55
CA LEU A 96 -11.89 -3.25 7.63
C LEU A 96 -11.52 -4.56 8.34
N LEU A 97 -11.25 -4.51 9.64
CA LEU A 97 -10.94 -5.66 10.49
C LEU A 97 -11.78 -5.63 11.77
N PRO A 98 -12.06 -6.79 12.38
CA PRO A 98 -12.73 -6.84 13.68
C PRO A 98 -11.82 -6.22 14.77
N VAL A 99 -12.41 -5.65 15.82
CA VAL A 99 -11.68 -5.04 16.94
C VAL A 99 -10.70 -6.02 17.61
N SER A 100 -10.98 -7.33 17.55
CA SER A 100 -10.06 -8.38 18.01
C SER A 100 -8.74 -8.45 17.24
N ALA A 101 -8.66 -7.86 16.04
CA ALA A 101 -7.45 -7.74 15.23
C ALA A 101 -6.60 -6.50 15.57
N ALA A 102 -7.19 -5.45 16.15
CA ALA A 102 -6.45 -4.31 16.73
C ALA A 102 -5.99 -4.57 18.17
N GLY A 103 -6.38 -5.72 18.74
CA GLY A 103 -6.04 -6.05 20.10
C GLY A 103 -4.65 -6.70 20.20
N PRO A 104 -3.80 -6.27 21.14
CA PRO A 104 -2.80 -7.18 21.67
C PRO A 104 -3.57 -8.22 22.49
N SER A 105 -3.72 -9.45 21.98
CA SER A 105 -3.76 -10.53 22.96
C SER A 105 -2.48 -10.38 23.79
N PRO A 106 -2.51 -10.43 25.14
CA PRO A 106 -1.31 -10.28 25.96
C PRO A 106 -0.23 -11.36 25.69
N ALA A 107 -0.45 -12.25 24.72
CA ALA A 107 0.50 -13.23 24.22
C ALA A 107 0.98 -13.00 22.78
N ALA A 108 0.44 -12.04 22.01
CA ALA A 108 0.85 -11.81 20.62
C ALA A 108 1.77 -10.59 20.51
N THR A 109 3.06 -10.87 20.31
CA THR A 109 4.07 -9.87 19.97
C THR A 109 3.77 -9.26 18.59
N PRO A 110 4.33 -8.09 18.27
CA PRO A 110 4.31 -7.59 16.90
C PRO A 110 4.83 -8.61 15.87
N ALA A 111 5.81 -9.44 16.26
CA ALA A 111 6.30 -10.55 15.45
C ALA A 111 5.23 -11.62 15.17
N ASP A 112 4.29 -11.86 16.09
CA ASP A 112 3.17 -12.80 15.89
C ASP A 112 2.12 -12.21 14.94
N LEU A 113 1.85 -10.90 15.03
CA LEU A 113 1.00 -10.19 14.08
C LEU A 113 1.62 -10.16 12.69
N HIS A 114 2.94 -9.97 12.65
CA HIS A 114 3.75 -10.05 11.43
C HIS A 114 3.68 -11.46 10.85
N ALA A 115 3.91 -12.50 11.65
CA ALA A 115 3.84 -13.89 11.23
C ALA A 115 2.45 -14.26 10.71
N HIS A 116 1.39 -13.83 11.39
CA HIS A 116 0.02 -14.08 10.96
C HIS A 116 -0.32 -13.38 9.63
N ALA A 117 0.07 -12.12 9.48
CA ALA A 117 -0.07 -11.40 8.21
C ALA A 117 0.78 -12.03 7.10
N PHE A 118 1.98 -12.52 7.43
CA PHE A 118 2.92 -13.15 6.50
C PHE A 118 2.48 -14.54 6.05
N GLU A 119 1.87 -15.33 6.92
CA GLU A 119 1.25 -16.62 6.58
C GLU A 119 0.06 -16.42 5.62
N ARG A 120 -0.73 -15.35 5.81
CA ARG A 120 -1.92 -15.06 5.01
C ARG A 120 -1.60 -14.34 3.69
N ALA A 121 -0.59 -13.47 3.67
CA ALA A 121 -0.22 -12.68 2.49
C ALA A 121 0.94 -13.28 1.68
N GLY A 122 1.76 -14.16 2.27
CA GLY A 122 2.98 -14.66 1.64
C GLY A 122 4.15 -13.67 1.72
N GLN A 123 5.38 -14.18 1.54
CA GLN A 123 6.60 -13.43 1.86
C GLN A 123 6.85 -12.18 0.99
N SER A 124 6.59 -12.31 -0.32
CA SER A 124 6.82 -11.25 -1.32
C SER A 124 5.88 -10.07 -1.12
N ASP A 125 4.69 -10.38 -0.65
CA ASP A 125 3.65 -9.45 -0.34
C ASP A 125 4.08 -8.61 0.87
N VAL A 126 4.67 -9.20 1.93
CA VAL A 126 4.97 -8.43 3.17
C VAL A 126 6.11 -7.47 2.95
N ARG A 127 7.14 -7.91 2.23
CA ARG A 127 8.24 -7.05 1.81
C ARG A 127 7.75 -5.84 0.99
N ARG A 128 6.77 -6.07 0.13
CA ARG A 128 6.16 -5.06 -0.71
C ARG A 128 5.25 -4.10 0.09
N TRP A 129 4.47 -4.63 1.02
CA TRP A 129 3.71 -3.88 2.01
C TRP A 129 4.62 -2.94 2.82
N LEU A 130 5.78 -3.43 3.27
CA LEU A 130 6.80 -2.64 3.97
C LEU A 130 7.32 -1.48 3.13
N LEU A 131 7.65 -1.73 1.86
CA LEU A 131 8.08 -0.70 0.92
C LEU A 131 6.95 0.30 0.59
N ALA A 132 5.69 -0.10 0.57
CA ALA A 132 4.59 0.85 0.37
C ALA A 132 4.42 1.79 1.57
N ARG A 133 4.46 1.19 2.76
CA ARG A 133 3.97 1.77 3.99
C ARG A 133 4.96 2.71 4.65
N LEU A 134 6.26 2.50 4.45
CA LEU A 134 7.30 3.37 5.02
C LEU A 134 7.28 4.80 4.45
N ARG A 135 6.57 5.07 3.33
CA ARG A 135 6.59 6.42 2.70
C ARG A 135 5.30 6.94 2.08
N ALA A 136 4.18 6.23 2.21
CA ALA A 136 2.90 6.72 1.68
C ALA A 136 2.47 8.11 2.23
N GLY A 137 3.17 8.70 3.21
CA GLY A 137 2.95 10.05 3.73
C GLY A 137 4.09 11.07 3.55
N ASP A 138 5.19 10.76 2.86
CA ASP A 138 6.34 11.70 2.73
C ASP A 138 6.41 12.42 1.36
N ASP A 139 5.82 11.84 0.31
CA ASP A 139 5.81 12.42 -1.04
C ASP A 139 4.37 12.72 -1.50
N PRO A 140 4.00 13.98 -1.77
CA PRO A 140 2.63 14.35 -2.14
C PRO A 140 2.09 13.63 -3.38
N LEU A 141 2.95 13.29 -4.34
CA LEU A 141 2.51 12.62 -5.57
C LEU A 141 2.25 11.13 -5.32
N VAL A 142 3.04 10.49 -4.45
CA VAL A 142 2.82 9.10 -4.05
C VAL A 142 1.60 8.98 -3.15
N GLU A 143 1.41 9.92 -2.23
CA GLU A 143 0.21 10.01 -1.41
C GLU A 143 -1.04 10.17 -2.28
N ARG A 144 -0.99 11.08 -3.25
CA ARG A 144 -2.11 11.31 -4.18
C ARG A 144 -2.45 10.07 -4.98
N TYR A 145 -1.44 9.32 -5.46
CA TYR A 145 -1.66 8.05 -6.15
C TYR A 145 -2.49 7.08 -5.30
N TRP A 146 -2.13 6.90 -4.02
CA TRP A 146 -2.83 5.97 -3.14
C TRP A 146 -4.26 6.42 -2.82
N LEU A 147 -4.49 7.73 -2.67
CA LEU A 147 -5.85 8.27 -2.47
C LEU A 147 -6.74 8.07 -3.70
N LEU A 148 -6.19 8.30 -4.89
CA LEU A 148 -6.91 8.08 -6.15
C LEU A 148 -7.22 6.59 -6.33
N LEU A 149 -6.26 5.72 -6.04
CA LEU A 149 -6.46 4.28 -6.09
C LEU A 149 -7.55 3.82 -5.10
N ALA A 150 -7.54 4.32 -3.87
CA ALA A 150 -8.60 4.04 -2.90
C ALA A 150 -9.97 4.48 -3.40
N THR A 151 -10.06 5.69 -3.96
CA THR A 151 -11.30 6.24 -4.50
C THR A 151 -11.83 5.39 -5.66
N VAL A 152 -10.97 5.07 -6.64
CA VAL A 152 -11.32 4.22 -7.78
C VAL A 152 -11.91 2.89 -7.32
N ASN A 153 -11.27 2.23 -6.36
CA ASN A 153 -11.69 0.92 -5.87
C ASN A 153 -12.80 0.98 -4.80
N GLY A 154 -13.28 2.17 -4.42
CA GLY A 154 -14.30 2.34 -3.38
C GLY A 154 -13.82 1.97 -1.96
N TRP A 155 -12.51 2.03 -1.72
CA TRP A 155 -11.91 1.78 -0.40
C TRP A 155 -12.00 3.01 0.50
N PRO A 156 -11.77 2.87 1.82
CA PRO A 156 -11.61 4.03 2.69
C PRO A 156 -10.56 5.00 2.14
N ALA A 157 -10.86 6.31 2.19
CA ALA A 157 -10.00 7.37 1.68
C ALA A 157 -8.76 7.60 2.56
N SER A 158 -7.86 6.62 2.55
CA SER A 158 -6.61 6.61 3.30
C SER A 158 -5.47 6.18 2.38
N SER A 159 -4.49 7.07 2.22
CA SER A 159 -3.25 6.80 1.47
C SER A 159 -2.40 5.71 2.14
N THR A 160 -2.54 5.53 3.45
CA THR A 160 -1.80 4.54 4.24
C THR A 160 -2.48 3.17 4.26
N LEU A 161 -3.81 3.10 4.13
CA LEU A 161 -4.56 1.85 4.03
C LEU A 161 -4.70 1.34 2.59
N ALA A 162 -4.79 2.22 1.58
CA ALA A 162 -4.92 1.81 0.18
C ALA A 162 -3.89 0.75 -0.28
N PRO A 163 -2.57 0.88 -0.01
CA PRO A 163 -1.59 -0.11 -0.46
C PRO A 163 -1.75 -1.48 0.20
N VAL A 164 -2.50 -1.57 1.29
CA VAL A 164 -2.59 -2.72 2.18
C VAL A 164 -4.02 -3.25 2.28
N HIS A 165 -4.96 -2.60 1.60
CA HIS A 165 -6.38 -2.89 1.67
C HIS A 165 -6.71 -4.33 1.24
N PRO A 166 -6.20 -4.85 0.10
CA PRO A 166 -6.52 -6.23 -0.33
C PRO A 166 -6.16 -7.29 0.72
N TRP A 167 -5.19 -6.98 1.58
CA TRP A 167 -4.72 -7.89 2.60
C TRP A 167 -5.63 -7.92 3.80
N PHE A 168 -6.04 -6.75 4.27
CA PHE A 168 -6.98 -6.66 5.38
C PHE A 168 -8.31 -7.28 5.01
N THR A 169 -8.77 -7.10 3.77
CA THR A 169 -9.96 -7.80 3.28
C THR A 169 -9.74 -9.31 3.18
N ALA A 170 -8.56 -9.78 2.77
CA ALA A 170 -8.25 -11.21 2.77
C ALA A 170 -8.18 -11.80 4.18
N LEU A 171 -7.69 -11.04 5.17
CA LEU A 171 -7.65 -11.42 6.58
C LEU A 171 -9.05 -11.48 7.23
N ALA A 172 -9.98 -10.65 6.77
CA ALA A 172 -11.37 -10.61 7.23
C ALA A 172 -12.25 -11.70 6.61
N ALA A 173 -11.87 -12.22 5.44
CA ALA A 173 -12.53 -13.34 4.74
C ALA A 173 -12.07 -14.70 5.29
#